data_AF-A0A3C0JLU6-F1
#
_entry.id   AF-A0A3C0JLU6-F1
#
_cell.length_a   1.000
_cell.length_b   1.000
_cell.length_c   1.000
_cell.angle_alpha   90.00
_cell.angle_beta   90.00
_cell.angle_gamma   90.00
#
_symmetry.space_group_name_H-M   'P 1'
#
loop_
_entity.id
_entity.type
_entity.pdbx_description
1 polymer ?
#
loop_
_entity_poly.entity_id
_entity_poly.type
_entity_poly.pdbx_seq_one_letter_code
_entity_poly.pdbx_strand_id
1 'polypeptide(L)'
;MVQAYAAGLVAQRCAEDAGTLEDAVLREVAGRLDFSTFYGRFKIDPDTGCQIGRSTVLVQWQQGRKVVIGQGQSPMVYPWRNPQ
;
A
#
# COMPACT_ATOMS: atom_id res chain seq x y z
N MET A 1 -13.99 -5.84 3.33
CA MET A 1 -12.82 -5.79 2.42
C MET A 1 -11.71 -4.97 3.09
N VAL A 2 -10.45 -5.39 2.97
CA VAL A 2 -9.31 -4.76 3.67
C VAL A 2 -9.05 -3.31 3.23
N GLN A 3 -9.32 -2.99 1.96
CA GLN A 3 -9.12 -1.66 1.40
C GLN A 3 -10.02 -0.61 2.06
N ALA A 4 -11.28 -0.97 2.39
CA ALA A 4 -12.22 -0.05 3.02
C ALA A 4 -11.78 0.32 4.44
N TYR A 5 -11.22 -0.64 5.19
CA TYR A 5 -10.71 -0.37 6.53
C TYR A 5 -9.47 0.54 6.48
N ALA A 6 -8.53 0.28 5.55
CA ALA A 6 -7.38 1.15 5.34
C ALA A 6 -7.79 2.57 4.93
N ALA A 7 -8.81 2.71 4.07
CA ALA A 7 -9.36 4.01 3.70
C ALA A 7 -9.96 4.75 4.92
N GLY A 8 -10.63 4.03 5.83
CA GLY A 8 -11.11 4.59 7.09
C GLY A 8 -9.99 5.14 7.97
N LEU A 9 -8.87 4.42 8.10
CA LEU A 9 -7.70 4.89 8.85
C LEU A 9 -7.10 6.17 8.23
N VAL A 10 -7.04 6.24 6.90
CA VAL A 10 -6.58 7.44 6.19
C VAL A 10 -7.53 8.62 6.43
N ALA A 11 -8.84 8.41 6.29
CA ALA A 11 -9.84 9.44 6.50
C ALA A 11 -9.82 9.98 7.94
N GLN A 12 -9.72 9.09 8.93
CA GLN A 12 -9.56 9.45 10.34
C GLN A 12 -8.30 10.31 10.53
N ARG A 13 -7.16 9.87 9.98
CA ARG A 13 -5.90 10.62 10.10
C ARG A 13 -5.99 12.01 9.45
N CYS A 14 -6.64 12.14 8.30
CA CYS A 14 -6.87 13.43 7.66
C CYS A 14 -7.71 14.35 8.56
N ALA A 15 -8.79 13.84 9.14
CA ALA A 15 -9.67 14.62 10.02
C ALA A 15 -8.94 15.09 11.30
N GLU A 16 -8.14 14.21 11.90
CA GLU A 16 -7.29 14.52 13.06
C GLU A 16 -6.28 15.63 12.75
N ASP A 17 -5.56 15.53 11.63
CA ASP A 17 -4.51 16.48 11.25
C ASP A 17 -5.08 17.80 10.64
N ALA A 18 -6.31 17.78 10.11
CA ALA A 18 -7.00 18.96 9.58
C ALA A 18 -7.76 19.75 10.66
N GLY A 19 -8.25 19.08 11.71
CA GLY A 19 -9.13 19.69 12.71
C GLY A 19 -10.50 20.12 12.16
N THR A 20 -10.86 19.69 10.94
CA THR A 20 -12.10 20.01 10.24
C THR A 20 -12.48 18.87 9.31
N LEU A 21 -13.72 18.88 8.82
CA LEU A 21 -14.23 17.96 7.81
C LEU A 21 -14.46 18.65 6.45
N GLU A 22 -13.93 19.85 6.24
CA GLU A 22 -14.01 20.53 4.94
C GLU A 22 -13.19 19.80 3.88
N ASP A 23 -13.85 19.41 2.78
CA ASP A 23 -13.27 18.57 1.72
C ASP A 23 -11.95 19.11 1.15
N ALA A 24 -11.85 20.43 0.93
CA ALA A 24 -10.64 21.05 0.39
C ALA A 24 -9.45 20.90 1.35
N VAL A 25 -9.67 21.14 2.64
CA VAL A 25 -8.66 20.99 3.69
C VAL A 25 -8.27 19.52 3.84
N LEU A 26 -9.24 18.61 3.88
CA LEU A 26 -8.99 17.17 3.93
C LEU A 26 -8.16 16.69 2.74
N ARG A 27 -8.42 17.19 1.53
CA ARG A 27 -7.67 16.84 0.31
C ARG A 27 -6.23 17.35 0.35
N GLU A 28 -6.02 18.57 0.86
CA GLU A 28 -4.68 19.13 1.08
C GLU A 28 -3.91 18.31 2.10
N VAL A 29 -4.53 18.00 3.25
CA VAL A 29 -3.94 17.14 4.29
C VAL A 29 -3.58 15.77 3.71
N ALA A 30 -4.49 15.12 2.98
CA ALA A 30 -4.21 13.84 2.35
C ALA A 30 -2.99 13.90 1.41
N GLY A 31 -2.78 15.03 0.72
CA GLY A 31 -1.64 15.25 -0.19
C GLY A 31 -0.28 15.33 0.51
N ARG A 32 -0.24 15.76 1.78
CA ARG A 32 0.98 15.86 2.59
C ARG A 32 1.25 14.64 3.48
N LEU A 33 0.27 13.75 3.65
CA LEU A 33 0.41 12.56 4.50
C LEU A 33 1.37 11.53 3.90
N ASP A 34 2.23 11.00 4.77
CA ASP A 34 3.18 9.93 4.45
C ASP A 34 3.37 9.08 5.70
N PHE A 35 2.63 7.97 5.79
CA PHE A 35 2.62 7.12 6.99
C PHE A 35 2.31 5.66 6.68
N SER A 36 2.66 4.78 7.62
CA SER A 36 2.44 3.33 7.47
C SER A 36 1.34 2.84 8.40
N THR A 37 0.49 1.98 7.86
CA THR A 37 -0.47 1.17 8.62
C THR A 37 -0.06 -0.30 8.54
N PHE A 38 -0.80 -1.17 9.24
CA PHE A 38 -0.69 -2.62 9.04
C PHE A 38 -0.89 -3.04 7.57
N TYR A 39 -1.63 -2.27 6.78
CA TYR A 39 -1.95 -2.57 5.37
C TYR A 39 -0.95 -1.97 4.37
N GLY A 40 0.13 -1.38 4.87
CA GLY A 40 1.18 -0.75 4.07
C GLY A 40 1.22 0.76 4.23
N ARG A 41 2.15 1.36 3.48
CA ARG A 41 2.39 2.81 3.46
C ARG A 41 1.38 3.52 2.57
N PHE A 42 0.81 4.59 3.10
CA PHE A 42 0.00 5.55 2.39
C PHE A 42 0.85 6.76 2.00
N LYS A 43 0.80 7.11 0.71
CA LYS A 43 1.26 8.38 0.17
C LYS A 43 0.60 8.58 -1.19
N ILE A 44 0.10 9.78 -1.46
CA ILE A 44 -0.42 10.16 -2.76
C ILE A 44 0.41 11.27 -3.39
N ASP A 45 0.38 11.30 -4.71
CA ASP A 45 0.76 12.48 -5.46
C ASP A 45 -0.26 13.60 -5.16
N PRO A 46 0.18 14.79 -4.71
CA PRO A 46 -0.72 15.83 -4.24
C PRO A 46 -1.60 16.38 -5.37
N ASP A 47 -1.06 16.48 -6.59
CA ASP A 47 -1.75 17.07 -7.75
C ASP A 47 -2.77 16.11 -8.35
N THR A 48 -2.37 14.85 -8.58
CA THR A 48 -3.19 13.84 -9.27
C THR A 48 -4.01 12.96 -8.32
N GLY A 49 -3.58 12.84 -7.05
CA GLY A 49 -4.18 11.92 -6.06
C GLY A 49 -3.76 10.45 -6.23
N CYS A 50 -2.87 10.15 -7.18
CA CYS A 50 -2.40 8.79 -7.45
C CYS A 50 -1.63 8.21 -6.25
N GLN A 51 -1.88 6.95 -5.91
CA GLN A 51 -1.11 6.26 -4.85
C GLN A 51 0.33 6.01 -5.29
N ILE A 52 1.28 6.62 -4.59
CA ILE A 52 2.72 6.50 -4.84
C ILE A 52 3.48 5.87 -3.65
N GLY A 53 2.81 5.69 -2.51
CA GLY A 53 3.40 5.09 -1.31
C GLY A 53 3.31 3.57 -1.24
N ARG A 54 2.40 2.97 -2.02
CA ARG A 54 2.10 1.55 -1.93
C ARG A 54 3.21 0.69 -2.54
N SER A 55 3.75 -0.23 -1.75
CA SER A 55 4.64 -1.28 -2.25
C SER A 55 3.84 -2.51 -2.69
N THR A 56 4.08 -2.98 -3.90
CA THR A 56 3.51 -4.23 -4.40
C THR A 56 4.37 -5.40 -3.94
N VAL A 57 3.73 -6.42 -3.39
CA VAL A 57 4.38 -7.66 -2.98
C VAL A 57 4.05 -8.75 -3.99
N LEU A 58 5.08 -9.45 -4.48
CA LEU A 58 4.90 -10.61 -5.34
C LEU A 58 4.85 -11.87 -4.47
N VAL A 59 3.79 -12.67 -4.65
CA VAL A 59 3.61 -13.93 -3.92
C VAL A 59 3.65 -15.07 -4.93
N GLN A 60 4.41 -16.10 -4.60
CA GLN A 60 4.43 -17.35 -5.34
C GLN A 60 3.97 -18.51 -4.44
N TRP A 61 3.21 -19.43 -5.02
CA TRP A 61 2.96 -20.72 -4.37
C TRP A 61 4.14 -21.64 -4.58
N GLN A 62 4.79 -22.07 -3.50
CA GLN A 62 5.91 -23.01 -3.52
C GLN A 62 5.64 -24.11 -2.50
N GLN A 63 5.76 -25.38 -2.91
CA GLN A 63 5.58 -26.55 -2.03
C GLN A 63 4.30 -26.49 -1.18
N GLY A 64 3.18 -26.06 -1.78
CA GLY A 64 1.88 -25.95 -1.10
C GLY A 64 1.73 -24.76 -0.15
N ARG A 65 2.68 -23.81 -0.12
CA ARG A 65 2.64 -22.60 0.73
C ARG A 65 2.70 -21.33 -0.11
N LYS A 66 1.99 -20.28 0.32
CA LYS A 66 2.16 -18.92 -0.21
C LYS A 66 3.44 -18.34 0.39
N VAL A 67 4.40 -18.01 -0.45
CA VAL A 67 5.64 -17.33 -0.04
C VAL A 67 5.76 -16.01 -0.77
N VAL A 68 6.23 -14.99 -0.08
CA VAL A 68 6.60 -13.73 -0.73
C VAL A 68 7.96 -13.92 -1.40
N ILE A 69 8.06 -13.49 -2.67
CA ILE A 69 9.28 -13.61 -3.46
C ILE A 69 9.88 -12.23 -3.77
N GLY A 70 11.21 -12.19 -3.84
CA GLY A 70 11.97 -10.95 -4.03
C GLY A 70 12.25 -10.20 -2.72
N GLN A 71 13.06 -9.14 -2.79
CA GLN A 71 13.42 -8.26 -1.67
C GLN A 71 13.86 -9.02 -0.39
N GLY A 72 14.76 -10.01 -0.54
CA GLY A 72 15.39 -10.73 0.59
C GLY A 72 14.53 -11.81 1.26
N GLN A 73 13.39 -12.20 0.69
CA GLN A 73 12.49 -13.22 1.26
C GLN A 73 12.77 -14.61 0.66
N SER A 74 11.91 -15.11 -0.23
CA SER A 74 12.16 -16.37 -0.94
C SER A 74 12.63 -16.13 -2.37
N PRO A 75 13.53 -16.97 -2.93
CA PRO A 75 13.85 -16.93 -4.34
C PRO A 75 12.63 -17.31 -5.17
N MET A 76 12.51 -16.71 -6.35
CA MET A 76 11.50 -17.08 -7.33
C MET A 76 11.85 -18.43 -7.96
N VAL A 77 10.88 -19.34 -8.06
CA VAL A 77 11.04 -20.66 -8.68
C VAL A 77 10.38 -20.64 -10.05
N TYR A 78 11.15 -20.82 -11.12
CA TYR A 78 10.57 -20.84 -12.47
C TYR A 78 9.81 -22.16 -12.72
N PRO A 79 8.58 -22.11 -13.26
CA PRO A 79 7.75 -23.30 -13.46
C PRO A 79 8.29 -24.24 -14.55
N TRP A 80 9.04 -23.72 -15.52
CA TRP A 80 9.75 -24.49 -16.53
C TRP A 80 11.23 -24.58 -16.16
N ARG A 81 11.75 -25.81 -16.08
CA ARG A 81 13.21 -26.02 -16.05
C ARG A 81 13.75 -25.64 -17.43
N ASN A 82 14.71 -24.73 -17.48
CA ASN A 82 15.43 -24.45 -18.71
C ASN A 82 16.08 -25.77 -19.18
N PRO A 83 15.76 -26.30 -20.37
CA PRO A 83 16.55 -27.38 -20.94
C PRO A 83 17.97 -26.81 -21.12
N GLN A 84 18.97 -27.53 -20.59
CA GLN A 84 20.36 -27.25 -20.95
C GLN A 84 20.58 -27.59 -22.43
#